data_AF-A0A979GZL9-F1
#
_entry.id   AF-A0A979GZL9-F1
#
_cell.length_a   1.000
_cell.length_b   1.000
_cell.length_c   1.000
_cell.angle_alpha   90.00
_cell.angle_beta   90.00
_cell.angle_gamma   90.00
#
_symmetry.space_group_name_H-M   'P 1'
#
loop_
_entity.id
_entity.type
_entity.pdbx_description
1 polymer ?
#
loop_
_entity_poly.entity_id
_entity_poly.type
_entity_poly.pdbx_seq_one_letter_code
_entity_poly.pdbx_strand_id
1 'polypeptide(L)'
;MKCLIHLFRSIKTNSILGLLAITSFTALQSVAQTKQLRDVQHQYNLNPNSSLLSRVTDTPDDVLKKFRDAGMAPTEHHLTDEEIAIISDAFDALPLLHQRVLKQHLKSISFLDNMPNTALTSPVTRDEDINLYHITFRSGILHQTISEWVTEKERTCFAGGDSTVSVSIQAGGLHALTYVMLHEGTHVVDGSLHLISADTVSGKAQRNVFTANFSKDVWKNINSYDWLVRDSIVLQSRFRPGGRLFLLTEAASVYAGLAQTPFVSLYSTASWHEDLAELLTIYHLTHVLRQPFRFVVKQNGKEVYSFEPMGNTLIKKRTGLLQRFYGLS
;
A
#
# COMPACT_ATOMS: atom_id res chain seq x y z
N MET A 1 -11.08 -6.15 6.64
CA MET A 1 -10.03 -5.18 6.32
C MET A 1 -10.46 -3.74 6.57
N LYS A 2 -9.86 -3.10 7.58
CA LYS A 2 -9.60 -1.65 7.59
C LYS A 2 -8.09 -1.54 7.43
N CYS A 3 -7.60 -0.83 6.40
CA CYS A 3 -6.17 -0.54 6.30
C CYS A 3 -5.79 0.43 7.44
N LEU A 4 -4.78 0.09 8.25
CA LEU A 4 -4.55 0.76 9.55
C LEU A 4 -3.71 2.06 9.44
N ILE A 5 -3.44 2.52 8.21
CA ILE A 5 -2.54 3.64 7.88
C ILE A 5 -3.13 5.03 8.26
N HIS A 6 -4.40 5.11 8.68
CA HIS A 6 -5.09 6.39 8.93
C HIS A 6 -5.19 6.85 10.40
N LEU A 7 -4.40 6.29 11.33
CA LEU A 7 -4.06 6.99 12.58
C LEU A 7 -2.73 7.73 12.40
N PHE A 8 -2.77 9.06 12.38
CA PHE A 8 -1.84 10.01 13.05
C PHE A 8 -1.88 11.41 12.40
N ARG A 9 -2.79 12.28 12.89
CA ARG A 9 -2.57 13.74 13.11
C ARG A 9 -3.87 14.38 13.63
N SER A 10 -3.91 14.69 14.92
CA SER A 10 -4.93 15.55 15.52
C SER A 10 -4.33 16.25 16.74
N ILE A 11 -3.80 17.45 16.52
CA ILE A 11 -3.33 18.35 17.58
C ILE A 11 -4.38 19.46 17.70
N LYS A 12 -4.98 19.61 18.88
CA LYS A 12 -5.84 20.75 19.20
C LYS A 12 -5.01 21.82 19.93
N THR A 13 -5.06 23.04 19.44
CA THR A 13 -4.46 24.22 20.06
C THR A 13 -5.52 25.13 20.67
N ASN A 14 -5.22 25.68 21.86
CA ASN A 14 -5.53 27.01 22.43
C ASN A 14 -5.34 26.90 23.96
N SER A 15 -4.45 27.64 24.64
CA SER A 15 -4.39 29.11 24.83
C SER A 15 -5.54 29.62 25.73
N ILE A 16 -5.37 30.50 26.72
CA ILE A 16 -4.26 31.37 27.19
C ILE A 16 -4.17 31.23 28.76
N LEU A 17 -3.43 31.93 29.65
CA LEU A 17 -2.57 33.14 29.71
C LEU A 17 -1.62 33.01 30.96
N GLY A 18 -0.44 33.67 31.02
CA GLY A 18 0.29 33.75 32.31
C GLY A 18 1.68 34.45 32.34
N LEU A 19 1.68 35.75 32.66
CA LEU A 19 2.78 36.59 33.22
C LEU A 19 4.17 36.70 32.53
N LEU A 20 4.79 37.88 32.70
CA LEU A 20 6.18 38.17 32.30
C LEU A 20 7.17 37.79 33.42
N ALA A 21 8.33 37.26 33.04
CA ALA A 21 9.58 37.40 33.79
C ALA A 21 10.72 37.64 32.79
N ILE A 22 11.41 38.77 32.89
CA ILE A 22 12.56 39.09 32.03
C ILE A 22 13.81 38.49 32.67
N THR A 23 14.30 37.37 32.12
CA THR A 23 15.62 36.81 32.45
C THR A 23 16.43 36.61 31.18
N SER A 24 17.66 37.12 31.18
CA SER A 24 18.55 37.13 30.02
C SER A 24 19.19 35.75 29.79
N PHE A 25 18.39 34.77 29.36
CA PHE A 25 18.91 33.49 28.92
C PHE A 25 19.70 33.66 27.62
N THR A 26 21.00 33.38 27.67
CA THR A 26 21.83 33.18 26.48
C THR A 26 21.26 32.02 25.67
N ALA A 27 20.68 32.32 24.51
CA ALA A 27 20.10 31.33 23.62
C ALA A 27 21.19 30.44 23.01
N LEU A 28 21.56 29.37 23.71
CA LEU A 28 22.18 28.19 23.11
C LEU A 28 21.16 27.59 22.13
N GLN A 29 21.20 28.09 20.89
CA GLN A 29 20.60 27.38 19.76
C GLN A 29 21.35 26.05 19.61
N SER A 30 20.79 24.98 20.17
CA SER A 30 21.20 23.64 19.79
C SER A 30 20.91 23.50 18.31
N VAL A 31 21.96 23.46 17.49
CA VAL A 31 21.87 23.02 16.10
C VAL A 31 21.46 21.55 16.18
N ALA A 32 20.17 21.29 16.03
CA ALA A 32 19.62 19.95 16.04
C ALA A 32 20.29 19.16 14.92
N GLN A 33 21.22 18.28 15.30
CA GLN A 33 22.09 17.60 14.35
C GLN A 33 21.24 16.62 13.56
N THR A 34 20.95 16.96 12.29
CA THR A 34 20.12 16.12 11.42
C THR A 34 20.75 14.74 11.29
N LYS A 35 20.13 13.78 11.97
CA LYS A 35 20.59 12.42 12.11
C LYS A 35 20.67 11.74 10.74
N GLN A 36 21.80 11.14 10.40
CA GLN A 36 21.96 10.51 9.09
C GLN A 36 21.30 9.13 9.08
N LEU A 37 20.90 8.66 7.90
CA LEU A 37 20.31 7.33 7.70
C LEU A 37 21.17 6.21 8.30
N ARG A 38 22.51 6.35 8.27
CA ARG A 38 23.45 5.39 8.89
C ARG A 38 23.35 5.35 10.41
N ASP A 39 23.12 6.49 11.06
CA ASP A 39 23.00 6.59 12.51
C ASP A 39 21.69 5.94 12.99
N VAL A 40 20.61 6.15 12.22
CA VAL A 40 19.31 5.48 12.41
C VAL A 40 19.44 3.97 12.20
N GLN A 41 20.06 3.56 11.09
CA GLN A 41 20.34 2.15 10.80
C GLN A 41 21.14 1.48 11.92
N HIS A 42 22.18 2.14 12.44
CA HIS A 42 22.97 1.64 13.56
C HIS A 42 22.15 1.51 14.85
N GLN A 43 21.42 2.56 15.25
CA GLN A 43 20.56 2.56 16.44
C GLN A 43 19.55 1.40 16.44
N TYR A 44 18.94 1.11 15.29
CA TYR A 44 17.95 0.04 15.15
C TYR A 44 18.55 -1.31 14.71
N ASN A 45 19.87 -1.48 14.74
CA ASN A 45 20.56 -2.73 14.36
C ASN A 45 20.14 -3.22 12.96
N LEU A 46 20.23 -2.34 11.96
CA LEU A 46 19.87 -2.58 10.56
C LEU A 46 21.13 -2.46 9.68
N ASN A 47 21.65 -3.58 9.19
CA ASN A 47 22.80 -3.62 8.28
C ASN A 47 22.33 -3.64 6.81
N PRO A 48 22.42 -2.53 6.06
CA PRO A 48 21.91 -2.45 4.68
C PRO A 48 22.68 -3.30 3.66
N ASN A 49 23.81 -3.90 4.04
CA ASN A 49 24.60 -4.78 3.17
C ASN A 49 24.18 -6.26 3.23
N SER A 50 23.29 -6.65 4.16
CA SER A 50 22.79 -8.03 4.21
C SER A 50 21.74 -8.31 3.12
N SER A 51 21.32 -9.58 2.98
CA SER A 51 20.17 -9.92 2.15
C SER A 51 18.86 -9.36 2.74
N LEU A 52 17.83 -9.26 1.90
CA LEU A 52 16.46 -9.00 2.35
C LEU A 52 15.85 -10.22 3.05
N LEU A 53 16.25 -11.43 2.66
CA LEU A 53 15.84 -12.66 3.35
C LEU A 53 16.29 -12.68 4.82
N SER A 54 17.45 -12.11 5.16
CA SER A 54 17.87 -11.88 6.56
C SER A 54 17.15 -10.70 7.25
N ARG A 55 15.94 -10.35 6.78
CA ARG A 55 14.95 -9.51 7.48
C ARG A 55 13.73 -10.31 7.93
N VAL A 56 13.57 -11.54 7.46
CA VAL A 56 12.52 -12.44 7.95
C VAL A 56 12.85 -12.80 9.39
N THR A 57 11.97 -12.44 10.32
CA THR A 57 12.11 -12.68 11.77
C THR A 57 10.75 -12.95 12.39
N ASP A 58 10.76 -13.42 13.63
CA ASP A 58 9.65 -13.35 14.58
C ASP A 58 9.00 -11.94 14.60
N THR A 59 7.72 -11.88 14.94
CA THR A 59 6.93 -10.65 14.88
C THR A 59 7.25 -9.72 16.05
N PRO A 60 7.65 -8.46 15.81
CA PRO A 60 7.94 -7.51 16.88
C PRO A 60 6.78 -7.30 17.85
N ASP A 61 7.08 -7.21 19.14
CA ASP A 61 6.08 -7.13 20.21
C ASP A 61 5.21 -5.86 20.11
N ASP A 62 5.75 -4.76 19.56
CA ASP A 62 5.00 -3.53 19.27
C ASP A 62 4.01 -3.71 18.12
N VAL A 63 4.28 -4.61 17.16
CA VAL A 63 3.37 -5.01 16.08
C VAL A 63 2.29 -5.94 16.64
N LEU A 64 2.66 -6.96 17.43
CA LEU A 64 1.69 -7.79 18.13
C LEU A 64 0.77 -6.96 19.04
N LYS A 65 1.30 -5.91 19.70
CA LYS A 65 0.48 -4.98 20.50
C LYS A 65 -0.55 -4.24 19.66
N LYS A 66 -0.24 -3.79 18.44
CA LYS A 66 -1.21 -3.13 17.52
C LYS A 66 -2.41 -4.04 17.21
N PHE A 67 -2.21 -5.36 17.15
CA PHE A 67 -3.31 -6.32 16.99
C PHE A 67 -4.09 -6.53 18.30
N ARG A 68 -3.39 -6.75 19.43
CA ARG A 68 -4.01 -6.93 20.76
C ARG A 68 -4.88 -5.73 21.18
N ASP A 69 -4.37 -4.51 20.98
CA ASP A 69 -5.08 -3.25 21.27
C ASP A 69 -6.37 -3.08 20.44
N ALA A 70 -6.45 -3.74 19.29
CA ALA A 70 -7.61 -3.73 18.39
C ALA A 70 -8.49 -5.00 18.52
N GLY A 71 -8.32 -5.76 19.62
CA GLY A 71 -9.16 -6.92 19.94
C GLY A 71 -8.84 -8.20 19.15
N MET A 72 -7.64 -8.31 18.58
CA MET A 72 -7.20 -9.44 17.77
C MET A 72 -6.08 -10.23 18.46
N ALA A 73 -6.07 -11.54 18.27
CA ALA A 73 -5.02 -12.45 18.77
C ALA A 73 -4.46 -13.31 17.62
N PRO A 74 -3.74 -12.71 16.64
CA PRO A 74 -2.96 -13.48 15.68
C PRO A 74 -1.81 -14.20 16.38
N THR A 75 -1.36 -15.30 15.79
CA THR A 75 -0.26 -16.14 16.33
C THR A 75 0.95 -16.10 15.40
N GLU A 76 2.14 -16.28 15.98
CA GLU A 76 3.39 -16.46 15.23
C GLU A 76 3.24 -17.61 14.23
N HIS A 77 3.81 -17.44 13.03
CA HIS A 77 3.84 -18.47 12.00
C HIS A 77 5.27 -18.94 11.75
N HIS A 78 5.53 -20.23 11.94
CA HIS A 78 6.85 -20.83 11.72
C HIS A 78 6.96 -21.33 10.27
N LEU A 79 7.77 -20.61 9.48
CA LEU A 79 7.95 -20.85 8.04
C LEU A 79 8.64 -22.19 7.73
N THR A 80 8.25 -22.83 6.64
CA THR A 80 8.96 -23.97 6.04
C THR A 80 10.05 -23.52 5.05
N ASP A 81 10.93 -24.45 4.64
CA ASP A 81 11.97 -24.18 3.63
C ASP A 81 11.36 -23.77 2.26
N GLU A 82 10.21 -24.35 1.90
CA GLU A 82 9.46 -23.97 0.69
C GLU A 82 8.93 -22.53 0.78
N GLU A 83 8.48 -22.11 1.95
CA GLU A 83 7.99 -20.74 2.17
C GLU A 83 9.13 -19.72 2.19
N ILE A 84 10.28 -20.09 2.74
CA ILE A 84 11.52 -19.30 2.67
C ILE A 84 11.94 -19.10 1.20
N ALA A 85 11.79 -20.12 0.34
CA ALA A 85 12.01 -19.98 -1.10
C ALA A 85 11.00 -19.02 -1.76
N ILE A 86 9.70 -19.15 -1.46
CA ILE A 86 8.63 -18.25 -1.96
C ILE A 86 8.90 -16.78 -1.54
N ILE A 87 9.44 -16.55 -0.35
CA ILE A 87 9.85 -15.23 0.13
C ILE A 87 11.07 -14.69 -0.64
N SER A 88 12.04 -15.56 -0.97
CA SER A 88 13.20 -15.18 -1.78
C SER A 88 12.79 -14.76 -3.20
N ASP A 89 11.97 -15.58 -3.87
CA ASP A 89 11.44 -15.28 -5.21
C ASP A 89 10.64 -13.96 -5.22
N ALA A 90 9.85 -13.72 -4.17
CA ALA A 90 9.09 -12.48 -4.01
C ALA A 90 9.96 -11.22 -3.78
N PHE A 91 11.19 -11.36 -3.27
CA PHE A 91 12.16 -10.25 -3.21
C PHE A 91 12.89 -10.04 -4.55
N ASP A 92 13.33 -11.11 -5.21
CA ASP A 92 14.09 -11.02 -6.45
C ASP A 92 13.24 -10.50 -7.62
N ALA A 93 11.92 -10.71 -7.57
CA ALA A 93 10.95 -10.09 -8.48
C ALA A 93 10.82 -8.56 -8.32
N LEU A 94 11.25 -7.95 -7.20
CA LEU A 94 11.01 -6.53 -6.95
C LEU A 94 11.83 -5.61 -7.87
N PRO A 95 11.31 -4.42 -8.25
CA PRO A 95 12.07 -3.39 -8.95
C PRO A 95 13.36 -2.99 -8.22
N LEU A 96 14.38 -2.56 -8.97
CA LEU A 96 15.69 -2.19 -8.40
C LEU A 96 15.61 -1.06 -7.36
N LEU A 97 14.65 -0.12 -7.49
CA LEU A 97 14.44 0.90 -6.46
C LEU A 97 13.92 0.28 -5.16
N HIS A 98 12.95 -0.63 -5.24
CA HIS A 98 12.40 -1.35 -4.09
C HIS A 98 13.48 -2.18 -3.38
N GLN A 99 14.25 -3.00 -4.11
CA GLN A 99 15.31 -3.80 -3.50
C GLN A 99 16.34 -2.94 -2.74
N ARG A 100 16.71 -1.78 -3.30
CA ARG A 100 17.65 -0.82 -2.70
C ARG A 100 17.06 -0.14 -1.45
N VAL A 101 15.85 0.41 -1.55
CA VAL A 101 15.22 1.14 -0.43
C VAL A 101 14.84 0.19 0.69
N LEU A 102 14.34 -1.02 0.40
CA LEU A 102 14.07 -2.04 1.43
C LEU A 102 15.36 -2.44 2.15
N LYS A 103 16.50 -2.62 1.47
CA LYS A 103 17.77 -2.88 2.17
C LYS A 103 18.12 -1.78 3.17
N GLN A 104 17.79 -0.53 2.85
CA GLN A 104 18.10 0.65 3.66
C GLN A 104 17.06 0.96 4.75
N HIS A 105 15.79 0.61 4.56
CA HIS A 105 14.67 1.07 5.41
C HIS A 105 13.80 -0.05 6.01
N LEU A 106 13.85 -1.26 5.48
CA LEU A 106 13.11 -2.40 6.04
C LEU A 106 13.90 -3.02 7.20
N LYS A 107 13.35 -2.91 8.41
CA LYS A 107 13.93 -3.44 9.64
C LYS A 107 13.62 -4.92 9.84
N SER A 108 12.39 -5.35 9.59
CA SER A 108 12.04 -6.78 9.49
C SER A 108 10.79 -7.04 8.67
N ILE A 109 10.64 -8.30 8.26
CA ILE A 109 9.41 -8.92 7.77
C ILE A 109 9.04 -10.04 8.73
N SER A 110 7.75 -10.23 8.99
CA SER A 110 7.25 -11.36 9.78
C SER A 110 5.93 -11.91 9.22
N PHE A 111 5.56 -13.11 9.66
CA PHE A 111 4.35 -13.81 9.21
C PHE A 111 3.48 -14.18 10.43
N LEU A 112 2.17 -14.00 10.27
CA LEU A 112 1.18 -14.25 11.32
C LEU A 112 0.01 -15.08 10.80
N ASP A 113 -0.34 -16.11 11.56
CA ASP A 113 -1.61 -16.82 11.43
C ASP A 113 -2.77 -16.00 12.02
N ASN A 114 -3.97 -16.23 11.48
CA ASN A 114 -5.22 -15.59 11.91
C ASN A 114 -5.28 -14.05 11.77
N MET A 115 -4.35 -13.44 11.03
CA MET A 115 -4.34 -12.01 10.72
C MET A 115 -5.48 -11.64 9.71
N PRO A 116 -6.39 -10.68 10.03
CA PRO A 116 -7.58 -10.39 9.20
C PRO A 116 -7.38 -9.30 8.12
N ASN A 117 -6.16 -8.76 8.00
CA ASN A 117 -5.68 -8.02 6.84
C ASN A 117 -4.62 -8.89 6.14
N THR A 118 -4.41 -8.76 4.83
CA THR A 118 -3.36 -9.54 4.14
C THR A 118 -1.95 -9.13 4.58
N ALA A 119 -1.73 -7.84 4.85
CA ALA A 119 -0.46 -7.33 5.37
C ALA A 119 -0.66 -6.06 6.22
N LEU A 120 0.43 -5.62 6.85
CA LEU A 120 0.56 -4.38 7.60
C LEU A 120 2.00 -3.87 7.54
N THR A 121 2.28 -2.89 6.67
CA THR A 121 3.42 -1.99 6.84
C THR A 121 3.20 -1.08 8.04
N SER A 122 4.19 -0.95 8.94
CA SER A 122 4.16 0.03 10.04
C SER A 122 5.55 0.60 10.38
N PRO A 123 5.65 1.88 10.80
CA PRO A 123 6.93 2.50 11.12
C PRO A 123 7.48 2.07 12.49
N VAL A 124 8.80 1.95 12.56
CA VAL A 124 9.58 1.66 13.79
C VAL A 124 9.95 2.96 14.51
N THR A 125 10.50 3.89 13.74
CA THR A 125 10.79 5.29 14.11
C THR A 125 9.49 6.08 14.17
N ARG A 126 9.27 6.82 15.26
CA ARG A 126 8.05 7.63 15.45
C ARG A 126 8.30 9.13 15.50
N ASP A 127 9.51 9.52 15.91
CA ASP A 127 9.92 10.90 16.18
C ASP A 127 11.24 11.26 15.45
N GLU A 128 11.55 10.54 14.37
CA GLU A 128 12.76 10.76 13.54
C GLU A 128 12.34 11.04 12.08
N ASP A 129 13.00 11.99 11.40
CA ASP A 129 12.72 12.37 9.99
C ASP A 129 12.98 11.23 8.97
N ILE A 130 13.63 10.15 9.41
CA ILE A 130 14.05 9.03 8.59
C ILE A 130 13.29 7.79 9.03
N ASN A 131 12.37 7.33 8.19
CA ASN A 131 11.51 6.19 8.52
C ASN A 131 12.20 4.84 8.33
N LEU A 132 12.15 3.99 9.35
CA LEU A 132 12.35 2.53 9.23
C LEU A 132 11.01 1.80 9.39
N TYR A 133 10.88 0.61 8.80
CA TYR A 133 9.61 -0.10 8.68
C TYR A 133 9.67 -1.58 9.09
N HIS A 134 8.58 -2.08 9.67
CA HIS A 134 8.21 -3.50 9.69
C HIS A 134 7.12 -3.75 8.65
N ILE A 135 7.15 -4.90 7.97
CA ILE A 135 6.01 -5.40 7.17
C ILE A 135 5.63 -6.78 7.72
N THR A 136 4.40 -6.93 8.23
CA THR A 136 3.89 -8.21 8.71
C THR A 136 2.80 -8.72 7.77
N PHE A 137 2.91 -9.97 7.32
CA PHE A 137 1.98 -10.61 6.38
C PHE A 137 1.10 -11.66 7.08
N ARG A 138 -0.09 -11.91 6.53
CA ARG A 138 -0.93 -13.08 6.82
C ARG A 138 -0.27 -14.32 6.22
N SER A 139 0.19 -15.26 7.05
CA SER A 139 0.84 -16.54 6.67
C SER A 139 0.30 -17.16 5.38
N GLY A 140 -1.01 -17.46 5.35
CA GLY A 140 -1.67 -18.16 4.25
C GLY A 140 -1.63 -17.47 2.88
N ILE A 141 -1.03 -16.27 2.75
CA ILE A 141 -0.69 -15.68 1.45
C ILE A 141 0.39 -16.49 0.70
N LEU A 142 1.20 -17.27 1.42
CA LEU A 142 2.27 -18.12 0.88
C LEU A 142 1.69 -19.25 0.01
N HIS A 143 0.56 -19.80 0.43
CA HIS A 143 -0.14 -20.91 -0.23
C HIS A 143 -1.16 -20.48 -1.31
N GLN A 144 -1.21 -19.20 -1.69
CA GLN A 144 -2.14 -18.69 -2.71
C GLN A 144 -1.40 -18.25 -3.98
N THR A 145 -1.97 -18.48 -5.16
CA THR A 145 -1.56 -17.74 -6.38
C THR A 145 -2.14 -16.32 -6.36
N ILE A 146 -1.54 -15.41 -7.14
CA ILE A 146 -2.10 -14.05 -7.31
C ILE A 146 -3.55 -14.12 -7.82
N SER A 147 -3.88 -15.03 -8.74
CA SER A 147 -5.26 -15.18 -9.25
C SER A 147 -6.27 -15.54 -8.14
N GLU A 148 -5.90 -16.43 -7.22
CA GLU A 148 -6.76 -16.84 -6.11
C GLU A 148 -6.90 -15.73 -5.07
N TRP A 149 -5.79 -15.16 -4.59
CA TRP A 149 -5.83 -14.12 -3.57
C TRP A 149 -6.50 -12.82 -4.06
N VAL A 150 -6.22 -12.36 -5.28
CA VAL A 150 -6.90 -11.16 -5.80
C VAL A 150 -8.40 -11.46 -6.02
N THR A 151 -8.76 -12.68 -6.42
CA THR A 151 -10.17 -13.12 -6.48
C THR A 151 -10.84 -13.13 -5.10
N GLU A 152 -10.15 -13.59 -4.04
CA GLU A 152 -10.64 -13.51 -2.65
C GLU A 152 -10.84 -12.05 -2.23
N LYS A 153 -9.79 -11.22 -2.31
CA LYS A 153 -9.78 -9.79 -1.99
C LYS A 153 -10.94 -9.04 -2.67
N GLU A 154 -11.10 -9.23 -3.98
CA GLU A 154 -12.09 -8.51 -4.77
C GLU A 154 -13.52 -9.03 -4.53
N ARG A 155 -13.72 -10.33 -4.28
CA ARG A 155 -15.03 -10.85 -3.86
C ARG A 155 -15.53 -10.20 -2.56
N THR A 156 -14.63 -9.74 -1.68
CA THR A 156 -15.04 -9.00 -0.49
C THR A 156 -15.72 -7.66 -0.79
N CYS A 157 -15.69 -7.15 -2.03
CA CYS A 157 -16.44 -5.97 -2.47
C CYS A 157 -17.94 -6.24 -2.68
N PHE A 158 -18.35 -7.51 -2.74
CA PHE A 158 -19.70 -7.94 -3.07
C PHE A 158 -20.40 -8.62 -1.90
N ALA A 159 -21.70 -8.39 -1.78
CA ALA A 159 -22.60 -9.25 -1.05
C ALA A 159 -22.96 -10.47 -1.91
N GLY A 160 -22.90 -11.66 -1.32
CA GLY A 160 -23.43 -12.87 -1.96
C GLY A 160 -24.96 -12.82 -2.06
N GLY A 161 -25.53 -13.71 -2.89
CA GLY A 161 -26.99 -13.85 -3.02
C GLY A 161 -27.45 -14.50 -4.32
N ASP A 162 -26.67 -14.36 -5.39
CA ASP A 162 -26.92 -15.00 -6.70
C ASP A 162 -25.79 -15.98 -7.00
N SER A 163 -26.11 -17.28 -7.09
CA SER A 163 -25.13 -18.33 -7.43
C SER A 163 -24.91 -18.51 -8.94
N THR A 164 -25.71 -17.85 -9.79
CA THR A 164 -25.53 -17.85 -11.24
C THR A 164 -24.44 -16.88 -11.67
N VAL A 165 -24.24 -15.79 -10.92
CA VAL A 165 -23.21 -14.78 -11.17
C VAL A 165 -21.93 -15.14 -10.42
N SER A 166 -20.77 -14.91 -11.02
CA SER A 166 -19.47 -15.04 -10.35
C SER A 166 -18.45 -14.02 -10.83
N VAL A 167 -17.58 -13.62 -9.91
CA VAL A 167 -16.44 -12.72 -10.14
C VAL A 167 -15.15 -13.52 -9.94
N SER A 168 -14.18 -13.32 -10.82
CA SER A 168 -12.80 -13.80 -10.67
C SER A 168 -11.81 -12.88 -11.38
N ILE A 169 -10.59 -12.78 -10.86
CA ILE A 169 -9.50 -12.02 -11.46
C ILE A 169 -8.46 -12.99 -12.01
N GLN A 170 -8.20 -12.93 -13.31
CA GLN A 170 -7.16 -13.71 -13.97
C GLN A 170 -5.85 -12.92 -13.86
N ALA A 171 -5.01 -13.27 -12.88
CA ALA A 171 -3.84 -12.47 -12.46
C ALA A 171 -2.49 -13.23 -12.54
N GLY A 172 -2.47 -14.41 -13.18
CA GLY A 172 -1.30 -15.26 -13.28
C GLY A 172 -1.18 -16.32 -12.18
N GLY A 173 -0.18 -17.19 -12.33
CA GLY A 173 0.06 -18.36 -11.47
C GLY A 173 1.19 -18.19 -10.44
N LEU A 174 1.85 -17.03 -10.41
CA LEU A 174 2.88 -16.73 -9.40
C LEU A 174 2.26 -16.70 -7.98
N HIS A 175 3.09 -16.90 -6.95
CA HIS A 175 2.67 -16.79 -5.56
C HIS A 175 2.15 -15.39 -5.23
N ALA A 176 1.07 -15.31 -4.46
CA ALA A 176 0.39 -14.07 -4.09
C ALA A 176 1.30 -13.11 -3.31
N LEU A 177 2.26 -13.64 -2.54
CA LEU A 177 3.28 -12.84 -1.88
C LEU A 177 4.02 -11.92 -2.86
N THR A 178 4.26 -12.32 -4.11
CA THR A 178 4.90 -11.46 -5.14
C THR A 178 4.14 -10.15 -5.34
N TYR A 179 2.80 -10.20 -5.36
CA TYR A 179 1.95 -9.01 -5.46
C TYR A 179 2.01 -8.18 -4.18
N VAL A 180 1.81 -8.84 -3.03
CA VAL A 180 1.65 -8.14 -1.75
C VAL A 180 2.97 -7.53 -1.26
N MET A 181 4.10 -8.22 -1.48
CA MET A 181 5.45 -7.71 -1.22
C MET A 181 5.74 -6.45 -2.04
N LEU A 182 5.32 -6.41 -3.32
CA LEU A 182 5.47 -5.23 -4.16
C LEU A 182 4.52 -4.09 -3.74
N HIS A 183 3.30 -4.41 -3.33
CA HIS A 183 2.35 -3.43 -2.80
C HIS A 183 2.86 -2.78 -1.50
N GLU A 184 3.16 -3.56 -0.47
CA GLU A 184 3.68 -3.07 0.81
C GLU A 184 5.07 -2.43 0.68
N GLY A 185 5.94 -3.02 -0.15
CA GLY A 185 7.23 -2.43 -0.51
C GLY A 185 7.10 -1.08 -1.21
N THR A 186 6.00 -0.82 -1.92
CA THR A 186 5.72 0.50 -2.50
C THR A 186 5.35 1.53 -1.42
N HIS A 187 4.62 1.15 -0.37
CA HIS A 187 4.37 2.03 0.79
C HIS A 187 5.68 2.38 1.53
N VAL A 188 6.62 1.43 1.65
CA VAL A 188 7.95 1.71 2.19
C VAL A 188 8.75 2.64 1.27
N VAL A 189 8.77 2.40 -0.05
CA VAL A 189 9.46 3.29 -1.02
C VAL A 189 8.87 4.70 -1.02
N ASP A 190 7.55 4.83 -0.97
CA ASP A 190 6.84 6.11 -0.91
C ASP A 190 7.20 6.89 0.36
N GLY A 191 7.09 6.27 1.53
CA GLY A 191 7.36 6.91 2.82
C GLY A 191 8.86 7.14 3.14
N SER A 192 9.77 6.35 2.58
CA SER A 192 11.22 6.57 2.69
C SER A 192 11.70 7.73 1.80
N LEU A 193 11.22 7.78 0.56
CA LEU A 193 11.66 8.76 -0.44
C LEU A 193 10.74 9.98 -0.55
N HIS A 194 9.69 10.05 0.28
CA HIS A 194 8.69 11.11 0.32
C HIS A 194 8.03 11.33 -1.06
N LEU A 195 7.69 10.26 -1.78
CA LEU A 195 7.26 10.36 -3.18
C LEU A 195 5.92 11.09 -3.30
N ILE A 196 4.92 10.68 -2.52
CA ILE A 196 3.62 11.33 -2.38
C ILE A 196 3.62 12.19 -1.10
N SER A 197 4.41 13.27 -1.13
CA SER A 197 4.42 14.29 -0.07
C SER A 197 3.52 15.48 -0.38
N ALA A 198 3.07 16.14 0.68
CA ALA A 198 2.37 17.43 0.65
C ALA A 198 2.97 18.34 1.73
N ASP A 199 4.10 18.94 1.39
CA ASP A 199 4.98 19.64 2.33
C ASP A 199 4.36 20.97 2.76
N THR A 200 4.37 21.29 4.06
CA THR A 200 3.78 22.54 4.58
C THR A 200 4.71 23.74 4.44
N VAL A 201 5.12 24.06 3.21
CA VAL A 201 5.91 25.27 2.91
C VAL A 201 5.10 26.51 3.27
N SER A 202 5.64 27.34 4.16
CA SER A 202 4.98 28.57 4.67
C SER A 202 3.53 28.33 5.16
N GLY A 203 3.27 27.17 5.78
CA GLY A 203 1.95 26.81 6.32
C GLY A 203 0.90 26.41 5.27
N LYS A 204 1.27 26.29 3.99
CA LYS A 204 0.40 25.80 2.91
C LYS A 204 0.91 24.44 2.43
N ALA A 205 0.03 23.47 2.26
CA ALA A 205 0.38 22.15 1.75
C ALA A 205 0.70 22.22 0.25
N GLN A 206 1.99 22.20 -0.09
CA GLN A 206 2.51 22.19 -1.45
C GLN A 206 2.85 20.74 -1.86
N ARG A 207 2.26 20.28 -2.96
CA ARG A 207 2.61 18.98 -3.56
C ARG A 207 4.01 19.07 -4.17
N ASN A 208 4.87 18.08 -3.93
CA ASN A 208 6.10 17.94 -4.70
C ASN A 208 5.79 17.62 -6.19
N VAL A 209 6.80 17.69 -7.08
CA VAL A 209 6.61 17.52 -8.53
C VAL A 209 6.02 16.14 -8.91
N PHE A 210 6.41 15.07 -8.21
CA PHE A 210 5.84 13.75 -8.45
C PHE A 210 4.41 13.66 -7.93
N THR A 211 4.15 14.09 -6.69
CA THR A 211 2.78 14.18 -6.15
C THR A 211 1.88 14.95 -7.10
N ALA A 212 2.30 16.13 -7.56
CA ALA A 212 1.53 16.99 -8.46
C ALA A 212 1.18 16.29 -9.78
N ASN A 213 2.15 15.63 -10.44
CA ASN A 213 1.91 14.92 -11.69
C ASN A 213 1.07 13.63 -11.51
N PHE A 214 1.27 12.89 -10.41
CA PHE A 214 0.53 11.66 -10.10
C PHE A 214 -0.94 11.91 -9.74
N SER A 215 -1.20 13.03 -9.06
CA SER A 215 -2.52 13.44 -8.59
C SER A 215 -3.30 14.30 -9.58
N LYS A 216 -2.65 14.84 -10.64
CA LYS A 216 -3.29 15.69 -11.64
C LYS A 216 -4.50 14.99 -12.26
N ASP A 217 -5.62 15.71 -12.32
CA ASP A 217 -6.91 15.27 -12.89
C ASP A 217 -7.51 13.99 -12.23
N VAL A 218 -6.95 13.55 -11.09
CA VAL A 218 -7.38 12.36 -10.32
C VAL A 218 -7.69 12.72 -8.86
N TRP A 219 -6.72 13.31 -8.13
CA TRP A 219 -6.76 13.49 -6.67
C TRP A 219 -6.69 14.97 -6.26
N LYS A 220 -7.66 15.39 -5.42
CA LYS A 220 -7.71 16.70 -4.77
C LYS A 220 -6.94 16.73 -3.44
N ASN A 221 -6.89 15.60 -2.73
CA ASN A 221 -5.97 15.33 -1.63
C ASN A 221 -5.85 13.80 -1.43
N ILE A 222 -5.27 13.38 -0.30
CA ILE A 222 -5.04 11.97 0.06
C ILE A 222 -6.21 11.01 -0.20
N ASN A 223 -7.46 11.43 0.02
CA ASN A 223 -8.63 10.54 -0.11
C ASN A 223 -9.85 11.18 -0.80
N SER A 224 -9.76 12.42 -1.30
CA SER A 224 -10.78 13.06 -2.14
C SER A 224 -10.28 13.27 -3.57
N TYR A 225 -11.13 12.97 -4.54
CA TYR A 225 -10.84 13.05 -5.97
C TYR A 225 -11.05 14.47 -6.53
N ASP A 226 -10.33 14.78 -7.61
CA ASP A 226 -10.63 15.91 -8.51
C ASP A 226 -11.13 15.44 -9.88
N TRP A 227 -11.20 14.11 -10.07
CA TRP A 227 -11.71 13.46 -11.28
C TRP A 227 -13.15 13.87 -11.61
N LEU A 228 -13.43 13.97 -12.93
CA LEU A 228 -14.62 14.64 -13.47
C LEU A 228 -15.93 13.85 -13.27
N VAL A 229 -15.90 12.51 -13.29
CA VAL A 229 -17.12 11.69 -13.24
C VAL A 229 -17.49 11.35 -11.79
N ARG A 230 -18.13 12.30 -11.12
CA ARG A 230 -18.43 12.25 -9.68
C ARG A 230 -19.52 11.24 -9.30
N ASP A 231 -20.40 10.89 -10.23
CA ASP A 231 -21.53 9.99 -10.02
C ASP A 231 -21.25 8.53 -10.43
N SER A 232 -19.97 8.13 -10.48
CA SER A 232 -19.59 6.76 -10.82
C SER A 232 -19.94 5.77 -9.70
N ILE A 233 -20.58 4.65 -10.05
CA ILE A 233 -20.87 3.51 -9.15
C ILE A 233 -19.63 3.03 -8.37
N VAL A 234 -18.45 3.15 -8.97
CA VAL A 234 -17.14 2.82 -8.37
C VAL A 234 -16.90 3.58 -7.05
N LEU A 235 -17.36 4.83 -6.97
CA LEU A 235 -17.17 5.68 -5.79
C LEU A 235 -18.11 5.29 -4.63
N GLN A 236 -19.04 4.36 -4.84
CA GLN A 236 -19.83 3.71 -3.80
C GLN A 236 -19.12 2.48 -3.20
N SER A 237 -17.92 2.12 -3.68
CA SER A 237 -17.15 0.96 -3.20
C SER A 237 -16.88 1.01 -1.70
N ARG A 238 -16.91 -0.14 -1.03
CA ARG A 238 -16.62 -0.35 0.41
C ARG A 238 -15.30 0.24 0.92
N PHE A 239 -14.37 0.58 0.02
CA PHE A 239 -13.08 1.20 0.35
C PHE A 239 -13.16 2.74 0.47
N ARG A 240 -14.31 3.33 0.14
CA ARG A 240 -14.62 4.75 0.26
C ARG A 240 -15.40 5.04 1.57
N PRO A 241 -15.21 6.21 2.21
CA PRO A 241 -16.08 6.66 3.30
C PRO A 241 -17.55 6.73 2.83
N GLY A 242 -18.46 6.10 3.56
CA GLY A 242 -19.87 5.97 3.17
C GLY A 242 -20.16 4.93 2.07
N GLY A 243 -19.14 4.18 1.63
CA GLY A 243 -19.30 3.12 0.65
C GLY A 243 -19.99 1.86 1.19
N ARG A 244 -20.41 0.98 0.27
CA ARG A 244 -21.20 -0.23 0.51
C ARG A 244 -20.58 -1.47 -0.13
N LEU A 245 -21.13 -2.63 0.19
CA LEU A 245 -20.98 -3.80 -0.67
C LEU A 245 -21.91 -3.66 -1.89
N PHE A 246 -21.44 -4.11 -3.04
CA PHE A 246 -22.25 -4.25 -4.24
C PHE A 246 -23.04 -5.56 -4.20
N LEU A 247 -24.22 -5.63 -4.80
CA LEU A 247 -24.85 -6.93 -5.11
C LEU A 247 -24.01 -7.63 -6.18
N LEU A 248 -23.88 -8.95 -6.13
CA LEU A 248 -23.07 -9.67 -7.12
C LEU A 248 -23.57 -9.47 -8.57
N THR A 249 -24.87 -9.24 -8.75
CA THR A 249 -25.52 -8.86 -10.02
C THR A 249 -25.08 -7.48 -10.56
N GLU A 250 -24.56 -6.58 -9.71
CA GLU A 250 -24.02 -5.29 -10.16
C GLU A 250 -22.61 -5.41 -10.75
N ALA A 251 -21.91 -6.55 -10.60
CA ALA A 251 -20.48 -6.67 -10.91
C ALA A 251 -20.10 -6.23 -12.34
N ALA A 252 -20.92 -6.54 -13.34
CA ALA A 252 -20.69 -6.08 -14.72
C ALA A 252 -20.73 -4.54 -14.83
N SER A 253 -21.72 -3.90 -14.20
CA SER A 253 -21.87 -2.44 -14.14
C SER A 253 -20.76 -1.77 -13.31
N VAL A 254 -20.32 -2.41 -12.22
CA VAL A 254 -19.22 -1.94 -11.38
C VAL A 254 -17.91 -1.88 -12.17
N TYR A 255 -17.57 -2.93 -12.90
CA TYR A 255 -16.34 -2.93 -13.71
C TYR A 255 -16.46 -2.11 -15.01
N ALA A 256 -17.66 -2.01 -15.61
CA ALA A 256 -17.92 -1.03 -16.67
C ALA A 256 -17.77 0.43 -16.19
N GLY A 257 -18.07 0.70 -14.91
CA GLY A 257 -17.72 1.94 -14.23
C GLY A 257 -16.22 2.10 -13.99
N LEU A 258 -15.54 1.03 -13.53
CA LEU A 258 -14.08 1.05 -13.27
C LEU A 258 -13.29 1.32 -14.56
N ALA A 259 -13.73 0.74 -15.68
CA ALA A 259 -13.17 0.97 -17.01
C ALA A 259 -13.31 2.42 -17.53
N GLN A 260 -14.11 3.27 -16.87
CA GLN A 260 -14.20 4.71 -17.18
C GLN A 260 -13.30 5.56 -16.28
N THR A 261 -12.59 4.96 -15.31
CA THR A 261 -11.77 5.66 -14.30
C THR A 261 -10.25 5.61 -14.61
N PRO A 262 -9.44 6.45 -13.96
CA PRO A 262 -7.97 6.33 -13.94
C PRO A 262 -7.42 5.27 -12.98
N PHE A 263 -8.27 4.42 -12.37
CA PHE A 263 -7.93 3.49 -11.29
C PHE A 263 -7.84 2.04 -11.76
N VAL A 264 -6.83 1.29 -11.27
CA VAL A 264 -6.58 -0.10 -11.71
C VAL A 264 -7.41 -1.16 -10.98
N SER A 265 -7.86 -0.87 -9.75
CA SER A 265 -8.74 -1.74 -8.96
C SER A 265 -9.76 -0.89 -8.19
N LEU A 266 -10.79 -1.53 -7.61
CA LEU A 266 -11.67 -0.86 -6.64
C LEU A 266 -10.88 -0.38 -5.41
N TYR A 267 -9.80 -1.06 -5.04
CA TYR A 267 -8.96 -0.71 -3.88
C TYR A 267 -8.10 0.54 -4.13
N SER A 268 -7.63 0.77 -5.36
CA SER A 268 -6.95 2.02 -5.75
C SER A 268 -7.76 3.29 -5.44
N THR A 269 -9.09 3.18 -5.31
CA THR A 269 -9.97 4.31 -5.00
C THR A 269 -9.92 4.75 -3.53
N ALA A 270 -9.25 4.01 -2.65
CA ALA A 270 -9.19 4.30 -1.21
C ALA A 270 -8.40 5.59 -0.91
N SER A 271 -7.15 5.67 -1.37
CA SER A 271 -6.27 6.83 -1.21
C SER A 271 -5.23 6.90 -2.34
N TRP A 272 -4.56 8.04 -2.48
CA TRP A 272 -3.49 8.21 -3.47
C TRP A 272 -2.25 7.31 -3.24
N HIS A 273 -2.05 6.76 -2.03
CA HIS A 273 -0.97 5.82 -1.72
C HIS A 273 -1.35 4.40 -2.18
N GLU A 274 -2.59 3.99 -1.91
CA GLU A 274 -3.15 2.71 -2.35
C GLU A 274 -3.28 2.66 -3.89
N ASP A 275 -3.60 3.80 -4.51
CA ASP A 275 -3.56 4.00 -5.97
C ASP A 275 -2.15 3.81 -6.53
N LEU A 276 -1.11 4.39 -5.90
CA LEU A 276 0.28 4.21 -6.35
C LEU A 276 0.73 2.76 -6.22
N ALA A 277 0.46 2.13 -5.07
CA ALA A 277 0.85 0.76 -4.79
C ALA A 277 0.14 -0.23 -5.73
N GLU A 278 -1.18 -0.14 -5.92
CA GLU A 278 -1.90 -0.99 -6.87
C GLU A 278 -1.49 -0.72 -8.33
N LEU A 279 -1.32 0.56 -8.73
CA LEU A 279 -0.93 0.93 -10.10
C LEU A 279 0.46 0.40 -10.45
N LEU A 280 1.44 0.55 -9.55
CA LEU A 280 2.79 0.02 -9.78
C LEU A 280 2.79 -1.51 -9.80
N THR A 281 2.10 -2.17 -8.86
CA THR A 281 2.07 -3.62 -8.77
C THR A 281 1.41 -4.26 -9.99
N ILE A 282 0.25 -3.76 -10.43
CA ILE A 282 -0.45 -4.29 -11.61
C ILE A 282 0.31 -3.97 -12.91
N TYR A 283 0.97 -2.80 -13.00
CA TYR A 283 1.86 -2.49 -14.12
C TYR A 283 3.07 -3.45 -14.17
N HIS A 284 3.73 -3.67 -13.03
CA HIS A 284 4.89 -4.56 -12.93
C HIS A 284 4.53 -6.01 -13.30
N LEU A 285 3.46 -6.53 -12.70
CA LEU A 285 2.94 -7.87 -12.92
C LEU A 285 2.68 -8.17 -14.41
N THR A 286 2.15 -7.18 -15.14
CA THR A 286 1.78 -7.32 -16.57
C THR A 286 2.91 -6.98 -17.54
N HIS A 287 3.65 -5.90 -17.31
CA HIS A 287 4.66 -5.39 -18.25
C HIS A 287 6.05 -5.99 -18.03
N VAL A 288 6.36 -6.41 -16.79
CA VAL A 288 7.66 -6.99 -16.41
C VAL A 288 7.55 -8.50 -16.23
N LEU A 289 6.67 -8.97 -15.32
CA LEU A 289 6.49 -10.40 -15.01
C LEU A 289 5.57 -11.15 -16.00
N ARG A 290 5.04 -10.45 -17.00
CA ARG A 290 4.24 -11.00 -18.12
C ARG A 290 3.01 -11.83 -17.74
N GLN A 291 2.48 -11.64 -16.53
CA GLN A 291 1.24 -12.26 -16.11
C GLN A 291 0.03 -11.46 -16.67
N PRO A 292 -1.14 -12.09 -16.89
CA PRO A 292 -2.37 -11.35 -17.16
C PRO A 292 -2.80 -10.54 -15.92
N PHE A 293 -3.67 -9.54 -16.11
CA PHE A 293 -4.46 -8.98 -15.00
C PHE A 293 -5.83 -8.53 -15.51
N ARG A 294 -6.81 -9.43 -15.45
CA ARG A 294 -8.12 -9.27 -16.10
C ARG A 294 -9.28 -9.58 -15.14
N PHE A 295 -10.15 -8.60 -14.93
CA PHE A 295 -11.43 -8.76 -14.26
C PHE A 295 -12.38 -9.57 -15.15
N VAL A 296 -13.08 -10.56 -14.57
CA VAL A 296 -14.04 -11.40 -15.28
C VAL A 296 -15.33 -11.52 -14.47
N VAL A 297 -16.45 -11.25 -15.13
CA VAL A 297 -17.81 -11.51 -14.63
C VAL A 297 -18.45 -12.57 -15.51
N LYS A 298 -18.91 -13.65 -14.87
CA LYS A 298 -19.68 -14.72 -15.53
C LYS A 298 -21.11 -14.75 -15.00
N GLN A 299 -22.05 -15.08 -15.87
CA GLN A 299 -23.42 -15.43 -15.51
C GLN A 299 -23.78 -16.77 -16.15
N ASN A 300 -24.31 -17.72 -15.37
CA ASN A 300 -24.54 -19.11 -15.80
C ASN A 300 -23.28 -19.74 -16.45
N GLY A 301 -22.11 -19.48 -15.86
CA GLY A 301 -20.79 -19.97 -16.34
C GLY A 301 -20.22 -19.26 -17.58
N LYS A 302 -21.06 -18.57 -18.37
CA LYS A 302 -20.66 -17.79 -19.55
C LYS A 302 -20.12 -16.41 -19.13
N GLU A 303 -19.03 -15.96 -19.75
CA GLU A 303 -18.56 -14.57 -19.55
C GLU A 303 -19.57 -13.56 -20.09
N VAL A 304 -19.94 -12.58 -19.28
CA VAL A 304 -20.86 -11.47 -19.63
C VAL A 304 -20.20 -10.11 -19.60
N TYR A 305 -19.10 -9.95 -18.84
CA TYR A 305 -18.27 -8.75 -18.87
C TYR A 305 -16.82 -9.08 -18.49
N SER A 306 -15.87 -8.33 -19.04
CA SER A 306 -14.47 -8.38 -18.62
C SER A 306 -13.76 -7.04 -18.83
N PHE A 307 -12.72 -6.80 -18.03
CA PHE A 307 -11.94 -5.56 -18.07
C PHE A 307 -10.45 -5.84 -17.76
N GLU A 308 -9.56 -5.27 -18.56
CA GLU A 308 -8.11 -5.34 -18.36
C GLU A 308 -7.58 -3.91 -18.10
N PRO A 309 -7.17 -3.57 -16.86
CA PRO A 309 -6.79 -2.20 -16.51
C PRO A 309 -5.61 -1.67 -17.33
N MET A 310 -4.66 -2.54 -17.64
CA MET A 310 -3.47 -2.19 -18.41
C MET A 310 -3.75 -2.01 -19.91
N GLY A 311 -4.94 -2.39 -20.39
CA GLY A 311 -5.44 -2.00 -21.70
C GLY A 311 -5.94 -0.55 -21.77
N ASN A 312 -6.33 0.04 -20.65
CA ASN A 312 -7.13 1.28 -20.59
C ASN A 312 -6.33 2.57 -20.87
N THR A 313 -6.87 3.43 -21.75
CA THR A 313 -6.25 4.71 -22.14
C THR A 313 -6.08 5.71 -20.98
N LEU A 314 -6.97 5.74 -19.99
CA LEU A 314 -6.84 6.63 -18.82
C LEU A 314 -5.72 6.19 -17.88
N ILE A 315 -5.57 4.88 -17.70
CA ILE A 315 -4.53 4.27 -16.87
C ILE A 315 -3.16 4.35 -17.58
N LYS A 316 -3.11 4.08 -18.89
CA LYS A 316 -1.89 4.22 -19.73
C LYS A 316 -1.29 5.62 -19.70
N LYS A 317 -2.08 6.69 -19.53
CA LYS A 317 -1.57 8.06 -19.36
C LYS A 317 -0.71 8.23 -18.09
N ARG A 318 -0.87 7.35 -17.10
CA ARG A 318 -0.21 7.42 -15.79
C ARG A 318 1.04 6.54 -15.69
N THR A 319 1.15 5.48 -16.50
CA THR A 319 2.24 4.48 -16.39
C THR A 319 3.62 5.06 -16.69
N GLY A 320 3.73 6.15 -17.46
CA GLY A 320 4.99 6.87 -17.67
C GLY A 320 5.64 7.38 -16.38
N LEU A 321 4.86 7.67 -15.34
CA LEU A 321 5.36 8.08 -14.01
C LEU A 321 6.09 6.93 -13.28
N LEU A 322 5.82 5.67 -13.65
CA LEU A 322 6.34 4.48 -12.98
C LEU A 322 7.79 4.16 -13.37
N GLN A 323 8.33 4.77 -14.43
CA GLN A 323 9.71 4.56 -14.89
C GLN A 323 10.74 4.82 -13.78
N ARG A 324 10.44 5.71 -12.83
CA ARG A 324 11.31 6.04 -11.69
C ARG A 324 11.61 4.84 -10.77
N PHE A 325 10.78 3.80 -10.75
CA PHE A 325 10.98 2.62 -9.90
C PHE A 325 11.94 1.59 -10.54
N TYR A 326 12.22 1.73 -11.84
CA TYR A 326 13.06 0.83 -12.63
C TYR A 326 14.43 1.42 -12.97
N GLY A 327 14.56 2.76 -12.95
CA GLY A 327 15.80 3.45 -13.25
C GLY A 327 16.87 3.34 -12.15
N LEU A 328 18.13 3.27 -12.58
CA LEU A 328 19.30 3.54 -11.75
C LEU A 328 19.43 5.05 -11.53
N SER A 329 18.56 5.62 -10.68
CA SER A 329 18.66 7.00 -10.16
C SER A 329 19.42 7.05 -8.86
#